data_AF-A0A419E0H2-F1
#
_entry.id   AF-A0A419E0H2-F1
#
_cell.length_a   1.000
_cell.length_b   1.000
_cell.length_c   1.000
_cell.angle_alpha   90.00
_cell.angle_beta   90.00
_cell.angle_gamma   90.00
#
_symmetry.space_group_name_H-M   'P 1'
#
loop_
_entity.id
_entity.type
_entity.pdbx_description
1 polymer ?
#
loop_
_entity_poly.entity_id
_entity_poly.type
_entity_poly.pdbx_seq_one_letter_code
_entity_poly.pdbx_strand_id
1 'polypeptide(L)'
;MQPRSRDYLDLYLIMQKYGYSLDKLILAAKAKFDWHIDKVTLASQFIKVTDFDESSMMIIPFNKKDMDEFFLSLAKSLEGDIFK
;
A
#
# COMPACT_ATOMS: atom_id res chain seq x y z
N MET A 1 12.27 -7.38 3.43
CA MET A 1 11.32 -7.61 4.54
C MET A 1 10.00 -8.01 3.90
N GLN A 2 9.36 -9.11 4.34
CA GLN A 2 8.05 -9.50 3.80
C GLN A 2 6.97 -8.69 4.55
N PRO A 3 6.15 -7.87 3.87
CA PRO A 3 5.07 -7.17 4.53
C PRO A 3 4.06 -8.16 5.09
N ARG A 4 3.56 -7.88 6.29
CA ARG A 4 2.48 -8.65 6.90
C ARG A 4 1.16 -8.09 6.40
N SER A 5 0.14 -8.91 6.46
CA SER A 5 -1.21 -8.52 6.07
C SER A 5 -1.67 -7.22 6.77
N ARG A 6 -1.39 -7.10 8.08
CA ARG A 6 -1.67 -5.91 8.90
C ARG A 6 -1.05 -4.63 8.34
N ASP A 7 0.14 -4.71 7.76
CA ASP A 7 0.84 -3.53 7.26
C ASP A 7 0.07 -2.92 6.06
N TYR A 8 -0.62 -3.74 5.25
CA TYR A 8 -1.52 -3.27 4.19
C TYR A 8 -2.78 -2.61 4.76
N LEU A 9 -3.42 -3.26 5.73
CA LEU A 9 -4.62 -2.72 6.37
C LEU A 9 -4.32 -1.36 7.03
N ASP A 10 -3.27 -1.29 7.84
CA ASP A 10 -2.89 -0.07 8.54
C ASP A 10 -2.67 1.07 7.54
N LEU A 11 -1.93 0.79 6.46
CA LEU A 11 -1.68 1.76 5.41
C LEU A 11 -2.98 2.19 4.72
N TYR A 12 -3.85 1.25 4.36
CA TYR A 12 -5.16 1.52 3.76
C TYR A 12 -6.01 2.43 4.66
N LEU A 13 -6.17 2.06 5.93
CA LEU A 13 -6.96 2.83 6.89
C LEU A 13 -6.37 4.22 7.16
N ILE A 14 -5.04 4.35 7.24
CA ILE A 14 -4.36 5.64 7.39
C ILE A 14 -4.62 6.53 6.16
N MET A 15 -4.50 5.98 4.96
CA MET A 15 -4.74 6.74 3.72
C MET A 15 -6.19 7.19 3.62
N GLN A 16 -7.16 6.32 3.98
CA GLN A 16 -8.58 6.68 4.01
C GLN A 16 -8.89 7.74 5.07
N LYS A 17 -8.36 7.58 6.30
CA LYS A 17 -8.65 8.48 7.41
C LYS A 17 -8.07 9.88 7.24
N TYR A 18 -6.87 9.98 6.68
CA TYR A 18 -6.14 11.26 6.60
C TYR A 18 -6.04 11.83 5.18
N GLY A 19 -6.54 11.12 4.16
CA GLY A 19 -6.49 11.56 2.77
C GLY A 19 -5.06 11.72 2.23
N TYR A 20 -4.12 10.91 2.72
CA TYR A 20 -2.74 10.97 2.25
C TYR A 20 -2.58 10.31 0.88
N SER A 21 -2.02 11.04 -0.07
CA SER A 21 -1.64 10.50 -1.37
C SER A 21 -0.39 9.62 -1.26
N LEU A 22 -0.25 8.68 -2.18
CA LEU A 22 0.91 7.80 -2.26
C LEU A 22 2.23 8.59 -2.39
N ASP A 23 2.27 9.60 -3.27
CA ASP A 23 3.45 10.45 -3.46
C ASP A 23 3.87 11.17 -2.18
N LYS A 24 2.89 11.69 -1.42
CA LYS A 24 3.16 12.35 -0.14
C LYS A 24 3.81 11.37 0.84
N LEU A 25 3.32 10.13 0.90
CA LEU A 25 3.88 9.10 1.79
C LEU A 25 5.28 8.66 1.35
N ILE A 26 5.53 8.53 0.05
CA ILE A 26 6.86 8.22 -0.49
C ILE A 26 7.87 9.33 -0.12
N LEU A 27 7.50 10.59 -0.32
CA LEU A 27 8.35 11.74 0.05
C LEU A 27 8.60 11.81 1.56
N ALA A 28 7.55 11.58 2.37
CA ALA A 28 7.67 11.56 3.82
C ALA A 28 8.55 10.40 4.32
N ALA A 29 8.46 9.24 3.69
CA ALA A 29 9.31 8.09 4.02
C ALA A 29 10.79 8.39 3.72
N LYS A 30 11.07 9.00 2.56
CA LYS A 30 12.43 9.47 2.24
C LYS A 30 12.92 10.50 3.26
N ALA A 31 12.11 11.50 3.61
CA ALA A 31 12.51 12.54 4.55
C ALA A 31 12.74 12.00 5.99
N LYS A 32 11.94 11.03 6.43
CA LYS A 32 11.98 10.49 7.80
C LYS A 32 13.03 9.41 7.99
N PHE A 33 13.21 8.54 7.00
CA PHE A 33 14.05 7.33 7.12
C PHE A 33 15.28 7.36 6.22
N ASP A 34 15.49 8.45 5.46
CA ASP A 34 16.49 8.56 4.38
C ASP A 34 16.42 7.40 3.37
N TRP A 35 15.23 6.82 3.24
CA TRP A 35 15.00 5.62 2.45
C TRP A 35 14.44 5.96 1.09
N HIS A 36 15.14 5.59 0.02
CA HIS A 36 14.60 5.67 -1.33
C HIS A 36 13.71 4.46 -1.62
N ILE A 37 12.41 4.71 -1.79
CA ILE A 37 11.47 3.67 -2.18
C ILE A 37 11.55 3.47 -3.69
N ASP A 38 12.04 2.30 -4.09
CA ASP A 38 12.00 1.84 -5.48
C ASP A 38 10.55 1.56 -5.91
N LYS A 39 10.10 2.21 -6.99
CA LYS A 39 8.70 2.14 -7.45
C LYS A 39 8.33 0.77 -8.01
N VAL A 40 9.27 0.07 -8.64
CA VAL A 40 9.05 -1.29 -9.17
C VAL A 40 8.80 -2.27 -8.03
N THR A 41 9.65 -2.22 -7.01
CA THR A 41 9.50 -3.02 -5.81
C THR A 41 8.19 -2.68 -5.09
N LEU A 42 7.86 -1.39 -4.98
CA LEU A 42 6.62 -0.95 -4.33
C LEU A 42 5.37 -1.47 -5.05
N ALA A 43 5.32 -1.36 -6.37
CA ALA A 43 4.23 -1.91 -7.18
C ALA A 43 4.09 -3.43 -6.99
N SER A 44 5.22 -4.16 -6.97
CA SER A 44 5.22 -5.60 -6.69
C SER A 44 4.65 -5.93 -5.31
N GLN A 45 4.92 -5.11 -4.27
CA GLN A 45 4.31 -5.32 -2.96
C GLN A 45 2.80 -5.04 -2.98
N PHE A 46 2.36 -3.96 -3.63
CA PHE A 46 0.93 -3.65 -3.71
C PHE A 46 0.12 -4.75 -4.42
N ILE A 47 0.68 -5.41 -5.43
CA ILE A 47 0.02 -6.53 -6.10
C ILE A 47 -0.19 -7.72 -5.16
N LYS A 48 0.74 -7.96 -4.22
CA LYS A 48 0.69 -9.09 -3.28
C LYS A 48 -0.40 -8.97 -2.22
N VAL A 49 -1.13 -7.86 -2.14
CA VAL A 49 -2.22 -7.68 -1.17
C VAL A 49 -3.28 -8.80 -1.25
N THR A 50 -3.48 -9.34 -2.45
CA THR A 50 -4.43 -10.43 -2.74
C THR A 50 -4.01 -11.76 -2.13
N ASP A 51 -2.72 -11.92 -1.83
CA ASP A 51 -2.14 -13.18 -1.35
C ASP A 51 -2.37 -13.39 0.15
N PHE A 52 -2.89 -12.38 0.85
CA PHE A 52 -3.12 -12.42 2.29
C PHE A 52 -4.61 -12.62 2.61
N ASP A 53 -4.90 -13.61 3.46
CA ASP A 53 -6.21 -13.82 4.08
C ASP A 53 -6.23 -13.24 5.50
N GLU A 54 -7.05 -12.21 5.73
CA GLU A 54 -7.17 -11.49 7.00
C GLU A 54 -8.47 -11.75 7.75
N SER A 55 -9.25 -12.74 7.31
CA SER A 55 -10.56 -13.07 7.89
C SER A 55 -10.53 -13.33 9.40
N SER A 56 -9.37 -13.63 10.01
CA SER A 56 -9.25 -14.01 11.42
C SER A 56 -8.67 -12.95 12.37
N MET A 57 -8.19 -11.79 11.89
CA MET A 57 -7.34 -10.90 12.71
C MET A 57 -7.94 -9.53 13.09
N MET A 58 -9.19 -9.21 12.74
CA MET A 58 -9.72 -7.85 12.87
C MET A 58 -10.93 -7.68 13.79
N ILE A 59 -10.91 -6.56 14.52
CA ILE A 59 -12.01 -6.03 15.34
C ILE A 59 -12.85 -5.02 14.53
N ILE A 60 -12.23 -4.33 13.56
CA ILE A 60 -12.89 -3.31 12.74
C ILE A 60 -13.43 -3.98 11.46
N PRO A 61 -14.71 -3.78 11.11
CA PRO A 61 -15.23 -4.25 9.85
C PRO A 61 -14.59 -3.46 8.71
N PHE A 62 -14.02 -4.18 7.75
CA PHE A 62 -13.52 -3.63 6.49
C PHE A 62 -13.93 -4.55 5.35
N ASN A 63 -13.98 -4.01 4.14
CA ASN A 63 -14.20 -4.80 2.94
C ASN A 63 -12.85 -5.13 2.30
N LYS A 64 -12.47 -6.42 2.34
CA LYS A 64 -11.21 -6.92 1.75
C LYS A 64 -11.13 -6.62 0.26
N LYS A 65 -12.24 -6.72 -0.46
CA LYS A 65 -12.28 -6.46 -1.89
C LYS A 65 -11.95 -5.00 -2.20
N ASP A 66 -12.49 -4.06 -1.43
CA ASP A 66 -12.23 -2.63 -1.62
C ASP A 66 -10.75 -2.31 -1.34
N MET A 67 -10.15 -2.96 -0.33
CA MET A 67 -8.72 -2.83 -0.04
C MET A 67 -7.85 -3.40 -1.17
N ASP A 68 -8.19 -4.58 -1.68
CA ASP A 68 -7.43 -5.20 -2.77
C ASP A 68 -7.48 -4.35 -4.03
N GLU A 69 -8.67 -3.90 -4.42
CA GLU A 69 -8.85 -3.00 -5.56
C GLU A 69 -8.10 -1.67 -5.36
N PHE A 70 -8.10 -1.13 -4.15
CA PHE A 70 -7.34 0.08 -3.80
C PHE A 70 -5.85 -0.11 -4.07
N PHE A 71 -5.22 -1.16 -3.52
CA PHE A 71 -3.78 -1.39 -3.70
C PHE A 71 -3.42 -1.75 -5.15
N LEU A 72 -4.26 -2.51 -5.85
CA LEU A 72 -4.07 -2.79 -7.27
C LEU A 72 -4.15 -1.50 -8.11
N SER A 73 -5.04 -0.57 -7.76
CA SER A 73 -5.11 0.74 -8.41
C SER A 73 -3.85 1.59 -8.17
N LEU A 74 -3.28 1.54 -6.96
CA LEU A 74 -2.01 2.19 -6.65
C LEU A 74 -0.86 1.58 -7.45
N ALA A 75 -0.79 0.25 -7.55
CA ALA A 75 0.22 -0.43 -8.36
C ALA A 75 0.15 0.02 -9.82
N LYS A 76 -1.06 0.08 -10.39
CA LYS A 76 -1.29 0.54 -11.76
C LYS A 76 -0.89 2.01 -11.95
N SER A 77 -1.12 2.86 -10.96
CA SER A 77 -0.75 4.28 -11.03
C SER A 77 0.77 4.49 -11.16
N LEU A 78 1.58 3.55 -10.67
CA LEU A 78 3.04 3.60 -10.73
C LEU A 78 3.61 3.22 -12.10
N GLU A 79 2.81 2.61 -12.99
CA GLU A 79 3.26 2.17 -14.32
C GLU A 79 3.88 3.32 -15.14
N GLY A 80 3.23 4.49 -15.12
CA GLY A 80 3.68 5.67 -15.85
C GLY A 80 5.00 6.27 -15.35
N ASP A 81 5.46 5.88 -14.17
CA ASP A 81 6.74 6.31 -13.61
C ASP A 81 7.85 5.26 -13.77
N ILE A 82 7.49 4.01 -14.07
CA ILE A 82 8.44 2.90 -14.27
C ILE A 82 8.94 2.86 -15.72
N PHE A 83 8.05 3.10 -16.68
CA PHE A 83 8.35 3.00 -18.12
C PHE A 83 8.64 4.35 -18.79
N LYS A 84 8.97 5.38 -18.00
CA LYS A 84 9.28 6.74 -18.48
C LYS A 84 10.75 6.93 -18.83
#